data_AF-A0A960NJY3-F1
#
_entry.id   AF-A0A960NJY3-F1
#
_cell.length_a   1.000
_cell.length_b   1.000
_cell.length_c   1.000
_cell.angle_alpha   90.00
_cell.angle_beta   90.00
_cell.angle_gamma   90.00
#
_symmetry.space_group_name_H-M   'P 1'
#
loop_
_entity.id
_entity.type
_entity.pdbx_description
1 polymer ?
#
loop_
_entity_poly.entity_id
_entity_poly.type
_entity_poly.pdbx_seq_one_letter_code
_entity_poly.pdbx_strand_id
1 'polypeptide(L)'
;AIIPMGPVQRHANEFQPDALDLHVWPGSGNFELYEDDGESTNYLAGEVAKTLWTCSGTTNSVQISVGARVGTYVPGPRAYYVIRHDVDPVEAVWVNGVSLPRYANRDVIPFDGWCYRYDRRMLVIRVWDTGQALEISAEVQSALDSDADGMPDWWELAYFNNPTSSPPGGDPDVDGRVHLDEFREGGHPLIADVYVSTGGYTNLAVAGTFNFWNQAAANMTLVGDDVWAAVLDMTDPSIEFKFVANNAWANGNWGENDQSTTSVPLTDLADSAGWDIEASGLGMMPYTFTFNEATLAYSLVDAWSVDSDGDGAVDGWEVYHGLNPLSLADGALDADLDHVANQDEFLAATGPVTRDQYPKVLVPGWPQTAEIRIEWDAVPGRLYDVLVSTNLELQAWDPLLPYTNLIYSSTFIGRHKNG
;
A
#
# COMPACT_ATOMS: atom_id res chain seq x y z
N ALA A 1 18.95 6.53 -13.33
CA ALA A 1 19.29 5.11 -13.65
C ALA A 1 18.09 4.43 -14.31
N ILE A 2 18.30 3.35 -15.08
CA ILE A 2 17.23 2.55 -15.69
C ILE A 2 17.42 1.11 -15.21
N ILE A 3 16.38 0.51 -14.60
CA ILE A 3 16.43 -0.84 -14.05
C ILE A 3 15.24 -1.65 -14.59
N PRO A 4 15.48 -2.70 -15.40
CA PRO A 4 14.42 -3.61 -15.81
C PRO A 4 14.10 -4.64 -14.73
N MET A 5 12.83 -4.98 -14.60
CA MET A 5 12.30 -5.99 -13.69
C MET A 5 11.21 -6.81 -14.38
N GLY A 6 11.17 -8.10 -14.08
CA GLY A 6 10.09 -8.99 -14.47
C GLY A 6 9.20 -9.34 -13.27
N PRO A 7 8.05 -9.98 -13.51
CA PRO A 7 7.21 -10.50 -12.42
C PRO A 7 7.96 -11.54 -11.60
N VAL A 8 7.56 -11.71 -10.33
CA VAL A 8 8.11 -12.74 -9.44
C VAL A 8 7.84 -14.13 -10.04
N GLN A 9 8.88 -14.96 -10.10
CA GLN A 9 8.83 -16.36 -10.54
C GLN A 9 9.49 -17.25 -9.49
N ARG A 10 9.07 -18.52 -9.40
CA ARG A 10 9.62 -19.50 -8.45
C ARG A 10 11.00 -20.00 -8.87
N HIS A 11 11.26 -20.01 -10.18
CA HIS A 11 12.54 -20.35 -10.78
C HIS A 11 12.71 -19.60 -12.09
N ALA A 12 13.94 -19.56 -12.61
CA ALA A 12 14.19 -19.00 -13.94
C ALA A 12 13.35 -19.74 -15.00
N ASN A 13 12.91 -19.00 -16.02
CA ASN A 13 12.17 -19.52 -17.18
C ASN A 13 10.86 -20.26 -16.83
N GLU A 14 10.21 -19.97 -15.70
CA GLU A 14 8.91 -20.56 -15.34
C GLU A 14 7.84 -20.19 -16.38
N PHE A 15 7.81 -18.92 -16.76
CA PHE A 15 7.02 -18.43 -17.87
C PHE A 15 7.65 -17.19 -18.50
N GLN A 16 7.25 -16.91 -19.73
CA GLN A 16 7.62 -15.70 -20.44
C GLN A 16 6.73 -14.54 -19.97
N PRO A 17 7.30 -13.46 -19.38
CA PRO A 17 6.51 -12.32 -18.94
C PRO A 17 5.76 -11.66 -20.09
N ASP A 18 4.49 -11.36 -19.88
CA ASP A 18 3.63 -10.58 -20.79
C ASP A 18 3.89 -9.07 -20.68
N ALA A 19 4.61 -8.64 -19.64
CA ALA A 19 5.15 -7.31 -19.50
C ALA A 19 6.49 -7.26 -18.74
N LEU A 20 7.26 -6.20 -18.97
CA LEU A 20 8.45 -5.85 -18.18
C LEU A 20 8.30 -4.45 -17.58
N ASP A 21 8.74 -4.30 -16.33
CA ASP A 21 8.77 -3.04 -15.62
C ASP A 21 10.14 -2.38 -15.79
N LEU A 22 10.16 -1.15 -16.26
CA LEU A 22 11.38 -0.38 -16.44
C LEU A 22 11.36 0.83 -15.52
N HIS A 23 12.06 0.72 -14.40
CA HIS A 23 12.16 1.79 -13.42
C HIS A 23 13.20 2.83 -13.87
N VAL A 24 12.78 4.07 -14.03
CA VAL A 24 13.58 5.19 -14.56
C VAL A 24 13.65 6.32 -13.54
N TRP A 25 14.84 6.55 -12.98
CA TRP A 25 15.12 7.65 -12.02
C TRP A 25 15.62 8.92 -12.73
N PRO A 26 15.48 10.10 -12.09
CA PRO A 26 15.86 11.38 -12.69
C PRO A 26 17.33 11.42 -13.13
N GLY A 27 17.61 12.31 -14.08
CA GLY A 27 18.92 12.52 -14.67
C GLY A 27 19.12 11.81 -16.01
N SER A 28 20.37 11.82 -16.47
CA SER A 28 20.76 11.23 -17.75
C SER A 28 21.37 9.85 -17.55
N GLY A 29 20.92 8.86 -18.32
CA GLY A 29 21.38 7.48 -18.20
C GLY A 29 21.04 6.64 -19.42
N ASN A 30 21.63 5.44 -19.48
CA ASN A 30 21.31 4.44 -20.47
C ASN A 30 21.42 3.04 -19.88
N PHE A 31 20.73 2.09 -20.50
CA PHE A 31 20.76 0.68 -20.16
C PHE A 31 20.52 -0.16 -21.43
N GLU A 32 21.34 -1.18 -21.68
CA GLU A 32 21.13 -2.12 -22.79
C GLU A 32 20.46 -3.38 -22.24
N LEU A 33 19.19 -3.58 -22.58
CA LEU A 33 18.47 -4.82 -22.28
C LEU A 33 18.99 -5.92 -23.20
N TYR A 34 19.68 -6.89 -22.60
CA TYR A 34 20.22 -8.07 -23.27
C TYR A 34 19.32 -9.28 -22.98
N GLU A 35 18.99 -10.03 -24.02
CA GLU A 35 18.12 -11.21 -23.92
C GLU A 35 18.60 -12.32 -24.86
N ASP A 36 18.52 -13.56 -24.39
CA ASP A 36 18.70 -14.78 -25.18
C ASP A 36 17.72 -15.85 -24.66
N ASP A 37 17.90 -17.10 -25.08
CA ASP A 37 17.02 -18.20 -24.66
C ASP A 37 17.29 -18.68 -23.21
N GLY A 38 18.35 -18.20 -22.57
CA GLY A 38 18.73 -18.55 -21.19
C GLY A 38 19.16 -20.01 -20.97
N GLU A 39 19.22 -20.84 -22.01
CA GLU A 39 19.37 -22.30 -21.88
C GLU A 39 20.47 -22.86 -22.78
N SER A 40 20.57 -22.36 -24.03
CA SER A 40 21.50 -22.89 -25.01
C SER A 40 22.80 -22.09 -25.09
N THR A 41 23.76 -22.58 -25.87
CA THR A 41 24.98 -21.84 -26.18
C THR A 41 24.84 -20.95 -27.42
N ASN A 42 23.62 -20.76 -27.96
CA ASN A 42 23.43 -20.02 -29.21
C ASN A 42 23.80 -18.54 -29.08
N TYR A 43 23.84 -17.99 -27.86
CA TYR A 43 24.38 -16.66 -27.59
C TYR A 43 25.83 -16.49 -28.10
N LEU A 44 26.64 -17.56 -28.12
CA LEU A 44 27.99 -17.55 -28.68
C LEU A 44 28.00 -17.36 -30.21
N ALA A 45 26.93 -17.79 -30.87
CA ALA A 45 26.69 -17.57 -32.30
C ALA A 45 26.01 -16.21 -32.58
N GLY A 46 25.73 -15.42 -31.53
CA GLY A 46 25.07 -14.12 -31.64
C GLY A 46 23.55 -14.19 -31.69
N GLU A 47 22.93 -15.33 -31.31
CA GLU A 47 21.47 -15.45 -31.17
C GLU A 47 20.97 -14.77 -29.90
N VAL A 48 21.06 -13.44 -29.92
CA VAL A 48 20.70 -12.56 -28.81
C VAL A 48 19.79 -11.45 -29.32
N ALA A 49 19.14 -10.74 -28.41
CA ALA A 49 18.45 -9.49 -28.65
C ALA A 49 19.00 -8.42 -27.73
N LYS A 50 19.22 -7.22 -28.28
CA LYS A 50 19.70 -6.06 -27.56
C LYS A 50 18.79 -4.88 -27.84
N THR A 51 18.32 -4.22 -26.80
CA THR A 51 17.48 -3.02 -26.89
C THR A 51 18.09 -1.93 -26.02
N LEU A 52 18.57 -0.84 -26.63
CA LEU A 52 19.17 0.27 -25.89
C LEU A 52 18.07 1.21 -25.39
N TRP A 53 18.04 1.42 -24.08
CA TRP A 53 17.20 2.41 -23.43
C TRP A 53 18.06 3.60 -23.02
N THR A 54 17.56 4.80 -23.25
CA THR A 54 18.18 6.04 -22.76
C THR A 54 17.14 6.89 -22.06
N CYS A 55 17.55 7.56 -20.99
CA CYS A 55 16.71 8.54 -20.31
C CYS A 55 17.49 9.85 -20.15
N SER A 56 16.76 10.94 -20.21
CA SER A 56 17.21 12.25 -19.75
C SER A 56 16.02 13.01 -19.18
N GLY A 57 16.29 13.92 -18.27
CA GLY A 57 15.24 14.72 -17.65
C GLY A 57 15.48 14.94 -16.17
N THR A 58 14.67 15.84 -15.62
CA THR A 58 14.65 16.21 -14.22
C THR A 58 13.30 15.81 -13.62
N THR A 59 12.95 16.35 -12.47
CA THR A 59 11.59 16.31 -11.92
C THR A 59 10.57 16.95 -12.87
N ASN A 60 10.95 17.96 -13.64
CA ASN A 60 10.05 18.76 -14.49
C ASN A 60 10.19 18.46 -15.99
N SER A 61 10.87 17.38 -16.36
CA SER A 61 11.01 16.96 -17.75
C SER A 61 11.21 15.46 -17.86
N VAL A 62 10.52 14.83 -18.83
CA VAL A 62 10.66 13.41 -19.12
C VAL A 62 11.01 13.23 -20.59
N GLN A 63 12.14 12.59 -20.85
CA GLN A 63 12.54 12.13 -22.18
C GLN A 63 13.15 10.72 -22.04
N ILE A 64 12.50 9.73 -22.66
CA ILE A 64 12.95 8.34 -22.63
C ILE A 64 12.92 7.82 -24.05
N SER A 65 14.04 7.29 -24.52
CA SER A 65 14.17 6.73 -25.86
C SER A 65 14.46 5.24 -25.77
N VAL A 66 13.86 4.48 -26.68
CA VAL A 66 14.10 3.07 -26.89
C VAL A 66 14.64 2.91 -28.30
N GLY A 67 15.83 2.35 -28.41
CA GLY A 67 16.41 1.98 -29.69
C GLY A 67 15.68 0.80 -30.31
N ALA A 68 15.74 0.69 -31.64
CA ALA A 68 15.28 -0.51 -32.33
C ALA A 68 16.06 -1.73 -31.84
N ARG A 69 15.36 -2.87 -31.67
CA ARG A 69 15.95 -4.12 -31.23
C ARG A 69 16.97 -4.60 -32.27
N VAL A 70 18.16 -4.99 -31.79
CA VAL A 70 19.26 -5.53 -32.61
C VAL A 70 19.52 -6.98 -32.22
N GLY A 71 19.69 -7.85 -33.21
CA GLY A 71 19.98 -9.27 -33.03
C GLY A 71 18.93 -10.17 -33.65
N THR A 72 19.03 -11.48 -33.40
CA THR A 72 18.18 -12.50 -34.05
C THR A 72 17.23 -13.21 -33.08
N TYR A 73 17.45 -13.10 -31.78
CA TYR A 73 16.52 -13.63 -30.78
C TYR A 73 15.22 -12.82 -30.76
N VAL A 74 14.09 -13.49 -30.53
CA VAL A 74 12.76 -12.88 -30.49
C VAL A 74 12.13 -13.15 -29.13
N PRO A 75 12.14 -12.17 -28.21
CA PRO A 75 11.58 -12.27 -26.85
C PRO A 75 10.05 -12.41 -26.74
N GLY A 76 9.35 -12.79 -27.81
CA GLY A 76 7.88 -12.90 -27.83
C GLY A 76 7.12 -11.56 -27.71
N PRO A 77 5.78 -11.60 -27.77
CA PRO A 77 4.94 -10.42 -27.58
C PRO A 77 4.82 -10.05 -26.10
N ARG A 78 5.02 -8.77 -25.78
CA ARG A 78 4.88 -8.22 -24.41
C ARG A 78 4.71 -6.71 -24.43
N ALA A 79 4.37 -6.13 -23.28
CA ALA A 79 4.39 -4.69 -23.04
C ALA A 79 5.60 -4.26 -22.19
N TYR A 80 5.91 -2.97 -22.23
CA TYR A 80 6.73 -2.31 -21.21
C TYR A 80 5.84 -1.44 -20.34
N TYR A 81 6.04 -1.52 -19.03
CA TYR A 81 5.61 -0.49 -18.09
C TYR A 81 6.82 0.36 -17.73
N VAL A 82 6.91 1.54 -18.35
CA VAL A 82 7.95 2.51 -18.05
C VAL A 82 7.50 3.31 -16.84
N ILE A 83 8.24 3.18 -15.74
CA ILE A 83 7.92 3.75 -14.44
C ILE A 83 8.93 4.86 -14.15
N ARG A 84 8.55 6.11 -14.39
CA ARG A 84 9.39 7.27 -14.14
C ARG A 84 9.17 7.75 -12.69
N HIS A 85 10.21 7.64 -11.87
CA HIS A 85 10.22 8.01 -10.44
C HIS A 85 10.53 9.48 -10.23
N ASP A 86 9.94 10.12 -9.23
CA ASP A 86 10.21 11.52 -8.90
C ASP A 86 10.13 12.42 -10.14
N VAL A 87 8.94 12.43 -10.73
CA VAL A 87 8.53 13.37 -11.76
C VAL A 87 7.32 14.12 -11.22
N ASP A 88 7.32 15.43 -11.32
CA ASP A 88 6.15 16.26 -11.01
C ASP A 88 4.95 15.81 -11.87
N PRO A 89 3.69 16.06 -11.46
CA PRO A 89 2.55 15.58 -12.20
C PRO A 89 2.56 15.98 -13.64
N VAL A 90 2.03 15.08 -14.45
CA VAL A 90 2.05 15.19 -15.90
C VAL A 90 0.63 15.50 -16.36
N GLU A 91 0.48 16.44 -17.29
CA GLU A 91 -0.82 16.72 -17.93
C GLU A 91 -1.01 15.86 -19.19
N ALA A 92 0.09 15.51 -19.88
CA ALA A 92 0.05 14.73 -21.11
C ALA A 92 1.34 13.94 -21.35
N VAL A 93 1.19 12.76 -21.98
CA VAL A 93 2.28 11.89 -22.40
C VAL A 93 2.17 11.63 -23.89
N TRP A 94 3.31 11.58 -24.58
CA TRP A 94 3.40 11.22 -25.99
C TRP A 94 4.37 10.06 -26.22
N VAL A 95 4.02 9.22 -27.19
CA VAL A 95 4.91 8.22 -27.79
C VAL A 95 5.06 8.53 -29.27
N ASN A 96 6.28 8.77 -29.72
CA ASN A 96 6.57 9.19 -31.09
C ASN A 96 5.73 10.40 -31.55
N GLY A 97 5.45 11.32 -30.62
CA GLY A 97 4.61 12.50 -30.85
C GLY A 97 3.09 12.23 -30.86
N VAL A 98 2.64 11.00 -30.65
CA VAL A 98 1.22 10.64 -30.51
C VAL A 98 0.84 10.67 -29.04
N SER A 99 -0.19 11.46 -28.70
CA SER A 99 -0.67 11.58 -27.32
C SER A 99 -1.30 10.27 -26.85
N LEU A 100 -0.95 9.84 -25.64
CA LEU A 100 -1.51 8.66 -25.00
C LEU A 100 -2.70 9.03 -24.09
N PRO A 101 -3.74 8.18 -24.03
CA PRO A 101 -4.84 8.35 -23.10
C PRO A 101 -4.38 8.15 -21.64
N ARG A 102 -4.89 9.00 -20.76
CA ARG A 102 -4.73 8.89 -19.30
C ARG A 102 -5.77 7.93 -18.73
N TYR A 103 -5.36 7.11 -17.76
CA TYR A 103 -6.19 6.20 -16.99
C TYR A 103 -6.06 6.47 -15.48
N ALA A 104 -7.00 5.94 -14.70
CA ALA A 104 -7.05 6.13 -13.25
C ALA A 104 -5.83 5.51 -12.55
N ASN A 105 -5.53 4.26 -12.86
CA ASN A 105 -4.39 3.53 -12.31
C ASN A 105 -3.79 2.58 -13.36
N ARG A 106 -2.72 1.88 -12.98
CA ARG A 106 -1.95 0.98 -13.84
C ARG A 106 -2.78 -0.23 -14.31
N ASP A 107 -3.62 -0.76 -13.43
CA ASP A 107 -4.31 -2.04 -13.64
C ASP A 107 -5.46 -1.93 -14.63
N VAL A 108 -5.96 -0.71 -14.84
CA VAL A 108 -7.03 -0.43 -15.80
C VAL A 108 -6.52 0.07 -17.17
N ILE A 109 -5.22 0.00 -17.46
CA ILE A 109 -4.67 0.40 -18.77
C ILE A 109 -4.77 -0.77 -19.78
N PRO A 110 -5.69 -0.74 -20.76
CA PRO A 110 -5.94 -1.88 -21.65
C PRO A 110 -4.89 -2.02 -22.78
N PHE A 111 -4.29 -0.91 -23.22
CA PHE A 111 -3.36 -0.84 -24.36
C PHE A 111 -2.24 0.18 -24.08
N ASP A 112 -1.85 0.99 -25.07
CA ASP A 112 -0.94 2.09 -24.82
C ASP A 112 -1.66 3.20 -24.05
N GLY A 113 -1.05 3.67 -22.97
CA GLY A 113 -1.70 4.57 -22.03
C GLY A 113 -0.79 4.92 -20.87
N TRP A 114 -1.24 5.82 -20.01
CA TRP A 114 -0.49 6.20 -18.82
C TRP A 114 -1.40 6.51 -17.64
N CYS A 115 -0.85 6.42 -16.44
CA CYS A 115 -1.45 6.92 -15.22
C CYS A 115 -0.37 7.60 -14.38
N TYR A 116 -0.78 8.39 -13.40
CA TYR A 116 0.13 9.06 -12.48
C TYR A 116 -0.27 8.73 -11.04
N ARG A 117 0.74 8.36 -10.25
CA ARG A 117 0.65 8.00 -8.84
C ARG A 117 1.14 9.20 -8.03
N TYR A 118 0.18 10.00 -7.56
CA TYR A 118 0.45 11.23 -6.80
C TYR A 118 1.17 10.94 -5.49
N ASP A 119 0.75 9.86 -4.82
CA ASP A 119 1.33 9.27 -3.60
C ASP A 119 2.85 9.06 -3.67
N ARG A 120 3.39 8.80 -4.86
CA ARG A 120 4.81 8.46 -5.03
C ARG A 120 5.55 9.31 -6.05
N ARG A 121 4.90 10.36 -6.58
CA ARG A 121 5.40 11.18 -7.70
C ARG A 121 5.87 10.31 -8.87
N MET A 122 5.07 9.30 -9.22
CA MET A 122 5.43 8.26 -10.21
C MET A 122 4.52 8.32 -11.44
N LEU A 123 5.14 8.49 -12.62
CA LEU A 123 4.45 8.34 -13.90
C LEU A 123 4.63 6.90 -14.40
N VAL A 124 3.52 6.23 -14.70
CA VAL A 124 3.52 4.88 -15.28
C VAL A 124 2.99 4.96 -16.71
N ILE A 125 3.77 4.45 -17.66
CA ILE A 125 3.44 4.46 -19.08
C ILE A 125 3.49 3.03 -19.59
N ARG A 126 2.35 2.54 -20.10
CA ARG A 126 2.27 1.24 -20.77
C ARG A 126 2.44 1.44 -22.27
N VAL A 127 3.38 0.71 -22.88
CA VAL A 127 3.59 0.67 -24.33
C VAL A 127 3.86 -0.74 -24.82
N TRP A 128 3.40 -1.09 -26.03
CA TRP A 128 3.75 -2.38 -26.64
C TRP A 128 5.22 -2.46 -27.06
N ASP A 129 5.86 -3.60 -26.78
CA ASP A 129 7.20 -3.92 -27.28
C ASP A 129 7.12 -4.39 -28.75
N THR A 130 7.19 -3.44 -29.68
CA THR A 130 7.18 -3.72 -31.12
C THR A 130 8.56 -4.08 -31.68
N GLY A 131 9.62 -3.95 -30.88
CA GLY A 131 11.02 -4.01 -31.33
C GLY A 131 11.46 -2.84 -32.22
N GLN A 132 10.58 -1.88 -32.52
CA GLN A 132 10.94 -0.63 -33.20
C GLN A 132 11.44 0.41 -32.20
N ALA A 133 12.14 1.42 -32.71
CA ALA A 133 12.51 2.57 -31.89
C ALA A 133 11.27 3.36 -31.47
N LEU A 134 11.25 3.85 -30.24
CA LEU A 134 10.20 4.75 -29.76
C LEU A 134 10.77 5.84 -28.84
N GLU A 135 10.18 7.02 -28.92
CA GLU A 135 10.47 8.19 -28.08
C GLU A 135 9.27 8.47 -27.18
N ILE A 136 9.50 8.55 -25.88
CA ILE A 136 8.50 8.86 -24.86
C ILE A 136 8.83 10.23 -24.27
N SER A 137 7.84 11.12 -24.25
CA SER A 137 7.93 12.41 -23.58
C SER A 137 6.69 12.71 -22.75
N ALA A 138 6.83 13.58 -21.76
CA ALA A 138 5.73 14.02 -20.93
C ALA A 138 5.78 15.54 -20.70
N GLU A 139 4.61 16.16 -20.62
CA GLU A 139 4.43 17.56 -20.26
C GLU A 139 4.06 17.61 -18.78
N VAL A 140 4.98 18.17 -18.00
CA VAL A 140 4.78 18.35 -16.57
C VAL A 140 3.86 19.54 -16.34
N GLN A 141 2.84 19.34 -15.52
CA GLN A 141 1.92 20.36 -15.07
C GLN A 141 2.70 21.50 -14.40
N SER A 142 2.40 22.74 -14.77
CA SER A 142 3.07 23.90 -14.17
C SER A 142 2.87 23.91 -12.66
N ALA A 143 3.93 24.21 -11.90
CA ALA A 143 3.89 24.48 -10.46
C ALA A 143 3.21 25.83 -10.18
N LEU A 144 1.96 25.98 -10.61
CA LEU A 144 1.08 27.00 -10.09
C LEU A 144 0.94 26.75 -8.60
N ASP A 145 1.08 27.83 -7.85
CA ASP A 145 0.97 27.92 -6.40
C ASP A 145 0.11 29.18 -6.19
N SER A 146 -1.19 28.97 -6.19
CA SER A 146 -2.23 29.98 -6.31
C SER A 146 -2.33 30.86 -5.07
N ASP A 147 -1.95 30.34 -3.90
CA ASP A 147 -1.90 31.07 -2.65
C ASP A 147 -0.48 31.41 -2.16
N ALA A 148 0.54 31.01 -2.93
CA ALA A 148 1.96 31.32 -2.73
C ALA A 148 2.52 30.80 -1.40
N ASP A 149 2.03 29.65 -0.95
CA ASP A 149 2.36 29.06 0.34
C ASP A 149 3.53 28.06 0.29
N GLY A 150 4.03 27.79 -0.93
CA GLY A 150 5.14 26.90 -1.21
C GLY A 150 4.72 25.48 -1.62
N MET A 151 3.42 25.21 -1.66
CA MET A 151 2.83 23.97 -2.17
C MET A 151 2.16 24.22 -3.53
N PRO A 152 2.36 23.36 -4.54
CA PRO A 152 1.68 23.53 -5.81
C PRO A 152 0.19 23.17 -5.75
N ASP A 153 -0.64 23.90 -6.51
CA ASP A 153 -2.09 23.68 -6.65
C ASP A 153 -2.44 22.21 -6.90
N TRP A 154 -1.64 21.51 -7.71
CA TRP A 154 -1.90 20.12 -8.06
C TRP A 154 -1.79 19.19 -6.86
N TRP A 155 -0.89 19.49 -5.93
CA TRP A 155 -0.61 18.66 -4.76
C TRP A 155 -1.75 18.84 -3.77
N GLU A 156 -2.14 20.10 -3.53
CA GLU A 156 -3.31 20.36 -2.69
C GLU A 156 -4.61 19.87 -3.32
N LEU A 157 -4.77 19.93 -4.65
CA LEU A 157 -5.91 19.34 -5.35
C LEU A 157 -5.94 17.81 -5.25
N ALA A 158 -4.78 17.16 -5.26
CA ALA A 158 -4.70 15.72 -5.16
C ALA A 158 -5.17 15.23 -3.79
N TYR A 159 -4.72 15.85 -2.70
CA TYR A 159 -5.00 15.38 -1.34
C TYR A 159 -6.19 16.06 -0.66
N PHE A 160 -6.49 17.32 -0.99
CA PHE A 160 -7.51 18.11 -0.29
C PHE A 160 -8.61 18.65 -1.21
N ASN A 161 -8.49 18.39 -2.52
CA ASN A 161 -9.44 18.86 -3.53
C ASN A 161 -9.65 20.39 -3.51
N ASN A 162 -8.64 21.14 -3.07
CA ASN A 162 -8.65 22.61 -3.03
C ASN A 162 -7.23 23.19 -3.17
N PRO A 163 -6.96 24.08 -4.13
CA PRO A 163 -5.64 24.63 -4.43
C PRO A 163 -5.24 25.90 -3.65
N THR A 164 -5.94 26.24 -2.56
CA THR A 164 -5.70 27.52 -1.84
C THR A 164 -6.03 27.50 -0.34
N SER A 165 -6.43 26.35 0.21
CA SER A 165 -6.99 26.29 1.58
C SER A 165 -6.23 25.39 2.52
N SER A 166 -5.25 24.64 2.01
CA SER A 166 -4.54 23.63 2.79
C SER A 166 -3.31 24.32 3.36
N PRO A 167 -3.24 24.62 4.67
CA PRO A 167 -2.12 25.39 5.19
C PRO A 167 -0.82 24.57 5.11
N PRO A 168 0.35 25.18 4.83
CA PRO A 168 1.64 24.47 4.79
C PRO A 168 2.03 23.76 6.09
N GLY A 169 1.44 24.23 7.20
CA GLY A 169 1.63 23.68 8.55
C GLY A 169 0.53 22.72 9.00
N GLY A 170 -0.34 22.27 8.10
CA GLY A 170 -1.31 21.20 8.41
C GLY A 170 -0.59 19.87 8.58
N ASP A 171 -1.10 19.05 9.48
CA ASP A 171 -0.59 17.71 9.82
C ASP A 171 -1.84 16.83 10.09
N PRO A 172 -2.54 16.36 9.03
CA PRO A 172 -3.83 15.69 9.14
C PRO A 172 -3.74 14.28 9.71
N ASP A 173 -2.64 13.56 9.47
CA ASP A 173 -2.37 12.19 9.93
C ASP A 173 -1.58 12.15 11.25
N VAL A 174 -1.10 13.29 11.73
CA VAL A 174 -0.52 13.48 13.07
C VAL A 174 0.78 12.67 13.24
N ASP A 175 1.56 12.55 12.17
CA ASP A 175 2.86 11.89 12.20
C ASP A 175 4.01 12.86 12.54
N GLY A 176 3.69 14.16 12.65
CA GLY A 176 4.63 15.23 12.97
C GLY A 176 5.32 15.85 11.74
N ARG A 177 4.99 15.38 10.53
CA ARG A 177 5.40 15.98 9.26
C ARG A 177 4.25 16.84 8.75
N VAL A 178 4.53 18.12 8.57
CA VAL A 178 3.53 19.03 8.02
C VAL A 178 3.50 18.93 6.49
N HIS A 179 2.35 19.26 5.89
CA HIS A 179 2.12 19.28 4.44
C HIS A 179 3.31 19.76 3.60
N LEU A 180 3.95 20.86 4.00
CA LEU A 180 5.07 21.43 3.26
C LEU A 180 6.33 20.55 3.27
N ASP A 181 6.61 19.91 4.40
CA ASP A 181 7.75 19.02 4.55
C ASP A 181 7.48 17.70 3.82
N GLU A 182 6.26 17.19 3.90
CA GLU A 182 5.81 16.03 3.14
C GLU A 182 5.89 16.27 1.64
N PHE A 183 5.40 17.42 1.14
CA PHE A 183 5.54 17.79 -0.26
C PHE A 183 7.00 17.81 -0.72
N ARG A 184 7.91 18.36 0.11
CA ARG A 184 9.34 18.47 -0.20
C ARG A 184 10.07 17.14 -0.17
N GLU A 185 9.64 16.25 0.71
CA GLU A 185 10.27 14.95 0.93
C GLU A 185 9.63 13.83 0.10
N GLY A 186 8.49 14.11 -0.54
CA GLY A 186 7.73 13.16 -1.34
C GLY A 186 6.90 12.19 -0.49
N GLY A 187 6.50 12.65 0.71
CA GLY A 187 5.61 11.97 1.63
C GLY A 187 4.12 12.10 1.28
N HIS A 188 3.26 11.55 2.14
CA HIS A 188 1.83 11.40 1.96
C HIS A 188 1.03 12.05 3.10
N PRO A 189 0.37 13.21 2.88
CA PRO A 189 -0.24 14.05 3.92
C PRO A 189 -1.51 13.52 4.59
N LEU A 190 -1.82 12.25 4.35
CA LEU A 190 -3.00 11.56 4.88
C LEU A 190 -2.63 10.15 5.34
N ILE A 191 -1.34 9.79 5.33
CA ILE A 191 -0.82 8.49 5.75
C ILE A 191 0.46 8.75 6.54
N ALA A 192 0.49 8.29 7.79
CA ALA A 192 1.68 8.41 8.62
C ALA A 192 2.91 7.78 7.95
N ASP A 193 3.90 8.60 7.61
CA ASP A 193 4.98 8.20 6.73
C ASP A 193 6.15 7.58 7.48
N VAL A 194 6.59 8.21 8.57
CA VAL A 194 7.67 7.69 9.44
C VAL A 194 7.69 8.44 10.77
N TYR A 195 7.42 7.72 11.85
CA TYR A 195 7.74 8.20 13.20
C TYR A 195 9.25 8.13 13.46
N VAL A 196 9.79 9.13 14.16
CA VAL A 196 11.18 9.11 14.64
C VAL A 196 11.18 8.77 16.13
N SER A 197 11.87 7.69 16.50
CA SER A 197 12.06 7.30 17.89
C SER A 197 12.83 8.40 18.65
N THR A 198 12.27 8.89 19.76
CA THR A 198 12.95 9.86 20.63
C THR A 198 14.17 9.22 21.31
N GLY A 199 14.12 7.90 21.55
CA GLY A 199 15.23 7.11 22.06
C GLY A 199 16.37 6.89 21.04
N GLY A 200 16.17 7.26 19.77
CA GLY A 200 17.15 7.08 18.69
C GLY A 200 17.30 5.62 18.22
N TYR A 201 16.32 4.77 18.50
CA TYR A 201 16.28 3.39 18.05
C TYR A 201 15.82 3.34 16.59
N THR A 202 16.56 2.61 15.75
CA THR A 202 16.25 2.49 14.32
C THR A 202 15.50 1.21 13.98
N ASN A 203 15.30 0.34 14.96
CA ASN A 203 14.63 -0.94 14.82
C ASN A 203 14.20 -1.44 16.21
N LEU A 204 12.98 -1.98 16.29
CA LEU A 204 12.51 -2.76 17.42
C LEU A 204 11.94 -4.10 16.95
N ALA A 205 12.15 -5.13 17.77
CA ALA A 205 11.62 -6.45 17.55
C ALA A 205 10.93 -6.97 18.82
N VAL A 206 9.80 -7.64 18.65
CA VAL A 206 9.28 -8.54 19.67
C VAL A 206 9.81 -9.94 19.36
N ALA A 207 10.69 -10.43 20.24
CA ALA A 207 11.37 -11.70 20.13
C ALA A 207 10.81 -12.67 21.18
N GLY A 208 10.44 -13.87 20.77
CA GLY A 208 9.85 -14.85 21.68
C GLY A 208 9.88 -16.26 21.13
N THR A 209 9.25 -17.15 21.88
CA THR A 209 9.08 -18.58 21.54
C THR A 209 8.54 -18.79 20.11
N PHE A 210 7.59 -17.97 19.67
CA PHE A 210 6.95 -18.03 18.35
C PHE A 210 7.86 -17.62 17.16
N ASN A 211 8.99 -16.96 17.41
CA ASN A 211 9.96 -16.61 16.37
C ASN A 211 11.39 -17.03 16.72
N PHE A 212 11.54 -18.06 17.57
CA PHE A 212 12.83 -18.62 18.00
C PHE A 212 13.77 -17.59 18.62
N TRP A 213 13.23 -16.64 19.38
CA TRP A 213 14.00 -15.55 20.03
C TRP A 213 14.82 -14.73 19.02
N ASN A 214 14.28 -14.51 17.82
CA ASN A 214 14.97 -13.76 16.79
C ASN A 214 15.02 -12.26 17.13
N GLN A 215 16.10 -11.84 17.78
CA GLN A 215 16.39 -10.44 18.11
C GLN A 215 16.44 -9.51 16.89
N ALA A 216 16.65 -10.06 15.69
CA ALA A 216 16.72 -9.30 14.44
C ALA A 216 15.46 -9.49 13.58
N ALA A 217 14.32 -9.83 14.21
CA ALA A 217 13.06 -10.03 13.50
C ALA A 217 12.56 -8.75 12.82
N ALA A 218 12.91 -7.56 13.34
CA ALA A 218 12.51 -6.26 12.80
C ALA A 218 11.00 -6.18 12.53
N ASN A 219 10.21 -6.79 13.43
CA ASN A 219 8.78 -7.04 13.23
C ASN A 219 7.88 -6.03 13.92
N MET A 220 8.44 -4.99 14.56
CA MET A 220 7.68 -3.89 15.11
C MET A 220 7.92 -2.62 14.31
N THR A 221 6.84 -1.87 14.11
CA THR A 221 6.82 -0.57 13.44
C THR A 221 6.60 0.50 14.51
N LEU A 222 7.31 1.63 14.44
CA LEU A 222 7.01 2.76 15.31
C LEU A 222 5.73 3.41 14.80
N VAL A 223 4.76 3.67 15.68
CA VAL A 223 3.39 4.13 15.36
C VAL A 223 3.02 5.45 16.04
N GLY A 224 4.00 6.14 16.64
CA GLY A 224 3.81 7.46 17.26
C GLY A 224 3.98 7.46 18.77
N ASP A 225 4.31 8.63 19.33
CA ASP A 225 4.53 8.85 20.77
C ASP A 225 5.46 7.81 21.43
N ASP A 226 6.55 7.45 20.74
CA ASP A 226 7.51 6.42 21.17
C ASP A 226 6.89 5.00 21.31
N VAL A 227 5.69 4.76 20.77
CA VAL A 227 5.01 3.47 20.74
C VAL A 227 5.41 2.70 19.49
N TRP A 228 5.88 1.48 19.68
CA TRP A 228 6.09 0.49 18.64
C TRP A 228 4.99 -0.56 18.69
N ALA A 229 4.47 -0.96 17.54
CA ALA A 229 3.44 -1.97 17.42
C ALA A 229 3.80 -3.07 16.42
N ALA A 230 3.27 -4.27 16.66
CA ALA A 230 3.35 -5.40 15.73
C ALA A 230 2.08 -6.23 15.79
N VAL A 231 1.65 -6.73 14.64
CA VAL A 231 0.55 -7.68 14.54
C VAL A 231 1.09 -9.02 14.08
N LEU A 232 0.95 -10.04 14.93
CA LEU A 232 1.53 -11.36 14.69
C LEU A 232 0.49 -12.46 14.90
N ASP A 233 0.45 -13.41 13.97
CA ASP A 233 -0.39 -14.60 14.08
C ASP A 233 0.14 -15.55 15.16
N MET A 234 -0.63 -15.71 16.23
CA MET A 234 -0.30 -16.66 17.29
C MET A 234 -0.91 -18.02 16.99
N THR A 235 -0.14 -19.07 17.22
CA THR A 235 -0.58 -20.46 17.06
C THR A 235 -0.52 -21.24 18.36
N ASP A 236 0.34 -20.80 19.29
CA ASP A 236 0.51 -21.41 20.60
C ASP A 236 -0.35 -20.70 21.66
N PRO A 237 -1.01 -21.45 22.56
CA PRO A 237 -1.89 -20.89 23.59
C PRO A 237 -1.14 -20.19 24.73
N SER A 238 0.17 -20.35 24.77
CA SER A 238 1.09 -19.73 25.71
C SER A 238 2.41 -19.44 25.03
N ILE A 239 2.94 -18.24 25.25
CA ILE A 239 4.20 -17.76 24.68
C ILE A 239 5.02 -17.06 25.75
N GLU A 240 6.34 -17.08 25.58
CA GLU A 240 7.27 -16.18 26.25
C GLU A 240 7.87 -15.22 25.22
N PHE A 241 8.07 -13.96 25.59
CA PHE A 241 8.62 -12.93 24.71
C PHE A 241 9.33 -11.78 25.43
N LYS A 242 10.06 -10.96 24.66
CA LYS A 242 10.77 -9.76 25.05
C LYS A 242 10.79 -8.73 23.92
N PHE A 243 11.04 -7.48 24.26
CA PHE A 243 11.30 -6.42 23.30
C PHE A 243 12.80 -6.17 23.17
N VAL A 244 13.27 -6.00 21.93
CA VAL A 244 14.69 -5.84 21.61
C VAL A 244 14.88 -4.72 20.61
N ALA A 245 15.73 -3.75 20.93
CA ALA A 245 16.10 -2.71 19.99
C ALA A 245 17.39 -3.03 19.25
N ASN A 246 17.54 -2.43 18.07
CA ASN A 246 18.79 -2.40 17.29
C ASN A 246 19.39 -3.80 17.04
N ASN A 247 18.53 -4.81 16.92
CA ASN A 247 18.90 -6.19 16.63
C ASN A 247 19.86 -6.83 17.65
N ALA A 248 19.95 -6.33 18.89
CA ALA A 248 20.92 -6.81 19.87
C ALA A 248 20.48 -6.67 21.34
N TRP A 249 20.59 -7.78 22.10
CA TRP A 249 20.28 -7.85 23.54
C TRP A 249 21.12 -6.93 24.44
N ALA A 250 22.24 -6.40 23.92
CA ALA A 250 23.18 -5.62 24.71
C ALA A 250 22.69 -4.19 24.98
N ASN A 251 21.89 -3.59 24.08
CA ASN A 251 21.56 -2.16 24.10
C ASN A 251 20.11 -1.90 23.68
N GLY A 252 19.18 -2.41 24.48
CA GLY A 252 17.73 -2.34 24.25
C GLY A 252 17.14 -3.74 24.36
N ASN A 253 16.92 -4.16 25.60
CA ASN A 253 16.33 -5.45 25.94
C ASN A 253 15.38 -5.20 27.10
N TRP A 254 14.11 -5.49 26.90
CA TRP A 254 13.07 -5.28 27.89
C TRP A 254 12.23 -6.54 28.04
N GLY A 255 12.08 -6.92 29.30
CA GLY A 255 11.32 -8.07 29.77
C GLY A 255 10.54 -7.67 31.01
N GLU A 256 10.20 -8.61 31.88
CA GLU A 256 9.50 -8.26 33.13
C GLU A 256 9.96 -9.12 34.32
N ASN A 257 10.04 -8.55 35.52
CA ASN A 257 10.45 -9.19 36.77
C ASN A 257 9.32 -9.33 37.81
N ASP A 258 8.26 -8.52 37.75
CA ASP A 258 7.14 -8.48 38.70
C ASP A 258 5.76 -8.51 38.04
N GLN A 259 5.66 -9.32 36.98
CA GLN A 259 4.51 -9.35 36.08
C GLN A 259 3.19 -9.59 36.83
N SER A 260 2.23 -8.67 36.66
CA SER A 260 0.99 -8.64 37.44
C SER A 260 -0.05 -9.66 36.96
N THR A 261 -0.01 -10.05 35.69
CA THR A 261 -0.89 -11.05 35.06
C THR A 261 -0.19 -11.69 33.88
N THR A 262 -0.51 -12.94 33.56
CA THR A 262 -0.04 -13.63 32.35
C THR A 262 -1.17 -13.94 31.37
N SER A 263 -2.42 -13.63 31.71
CA SER A 263 -3.58 -13.91 30.84
C SER A 263 -3.86 -12.72 29.93
N VAL A 264 -4.03 -12.96 28.63
CA VAL A 264 -4.40 -11.94 27.64
C VAL A 264 -5.88 -11.54 27.82
N PRO A 265 -6.26 -10.23 27.78
CA PRO A 265 -5.43 -9.05 27.47
C PRO A 265 -4.41 -8.74 28.56
N LEU A 266 -3.18 -8.49 28.13
CA LEU A 266 -2.01 -8.26 28.97
C LEU A 266 -1.56 -6.81 28.82
N THR A 267 -1.40 -6.11 29.93
CA THR A 267 -0.86 -4.74 29.98
C THR A 267 0.00 -4.60 31.23
N ASP A 268 1.25 -4.18 31.09
CA ASP A 268 2.14 -3.92 32.23
C ASP A 268 3.28 -2.97 31.86
N LEU A 269 4.19 -2.73 32.80
CA LEU A 269 5.44 -2.02 32.56
C LEU A 269 6.58 -3.03 32.43
N ALA A 270 7.42 -2.85 31.42
CA ALA A 270 8.61 -3.67 31.23
C ALA A 270 9.79 -3.12 32.05
N ASP A 271 10.69 -4.02 32.39
CA ASP A 271 11.96 -3.74 33.02
C ASP A 271 13.12 -3.86 32.02
N SER A 272 14.05 -2.91 32.12
CA SER A 272 15.31 -3.02 31.40
C SER A 272 16.08 -4.27 31.84
N ALA A 273 16.38 -5.14 30.87
CA ALA A 273 16.97 -6.45 31.09
C ALA A 273 16.18 -7.36 32.05
N GLY A 274 14.85 -7.23 32.09
CA GLY A 274 13.96 -8.10 32.85
C GLY A 274 13.93 -9.57 32.38
N TRP A 275 13.22 -10.44 33.11
CA TRP A 275 12.95 -11.82 32.68
C TRP A 275 11.97 -11.88 31.51
N ASP A 276 11.72 -13.07 30.98
CA ASP A 276 10.85 -13.23 29.82
C ASP A 276 9.40 -12.92 30.21
N ILE A 277 8.69 -12.16 29.38
CA ILE A 277 7.27 -11.84 29.58
C ILE A 277 6.46 -13.08 29.22
N GLU A 278 5.62 -13.54 30.14
CA GLU A 278 4.79 -14.73 29.94
C GLU A 278 3.38 -14.33 29.52
N ALA A 279 2.90 -14.84 28.38
CA ALA A 279 1.50 -14.68 27.96
C ALA A 279 0.81 -16.02 27.78
N SER A 280 -0.46 -16.08 28.17
CA SER A 280 -1.28 -17.29 28.20
C SER A 280 -2.73 -16.96 27.88
N GLY A 281 -3.48 -17.98 27.44
CA GLY A 281 -4.86 -17.81 27.02
C GLY A 281 -5.00 -17.28 25.59
N LEU A 282 -3.96 -17.44 24.76
CA LEU A 282 -4.00 -17.05 23.36
C LEU A 282 -4.83 -18.05 22.53
N GLY A 283 -5.61 -17.52 21.59
CA GLY A 283 -6.26 -18.27 20.52
C GLY A 283 -5.39 -18.34 19.27
N MET A 284 -5.81 -19.13 18.29
CA MET A 284 -5.17 -19.18 16.98
C MET A 284 -5.66 -18.02 16.11
N MET A 285 -5.11 -16.83 16.32
CA MET A 285 -5.53 -15.58 15.69
C MET A 285 -4.42 -14.50 15.80
N PRO A 286 -4.51 -13.39 15.06
CA PRO A 286 -3.55 -12.30 15.21
C PRO A 286 -3.72 -11.57 16.55
N TYR A 287 -2.59 -11.14 17.10
CA TYR A 287 -2.51 -10.31 18.31
C TYR A 287 -1.66 -9.08 18.05
N THR A 288 -2.08 -7.96 18.63
CA THR A 288 -1.32 -6.69 18.61
C THR A 288 -0.42 -6.63 19.83
N PHE A 289 0.89 -6.53 19.60
CA PHE A 289 1.91 -6.23 20.59
C PHE A 289 2.19 -4.74 20.53
N THR A 290 2.15 -4.04 21.65
CA THR A 290 2.61 -2.64 21.73
C THR A 290 3.69 -2.50 22.79
N PHE A 291 4.65 -1.59 22.55
CA PHE A 291 5.71 -1.24 23.47
C PHE A 291 6.08 0.22 23.33
N ASN A 292 5.94 1.00 24.39
CA ASN A 292 6.37 2.38 24.44
C ASN A 292 7.81 2.46 24.98
N GLU A 293 8.78 2.85 24.16
CA GLU A 293 10.19 2.83 24.54
C GLU A 293 10.56 3.89 25.60
N ALA A 294 9.77 4.97 25.71
CA ALA A 294 10.03 6.05 26.66
C ALA A 294 9.48 5.73 28.06
N THR A 295 8.30 5.11 28.12
CA THR A 295 7.59 4.80 29.38
C THR A 295 7.76 3.34 29.83
N LEU A 296 8.25 2.48 28.93
CA LEU A 296 8.36 1.02 29.07
C LEU A 296 7.00 0.30 29.19
N ALA A 297 5.88 0.98 28.94
CA ALA A 297 4.58 0.34 28.92
C ALA A 297 4.47 -0.62 27.74
N TYR A 298 3.91 -1.80 27.97
CA TYR A 298 3.61 -2.76 26.91
C TYR A 298 2.20 -3.32 27.02
N SER A 299 1.68 -3.77 25.89
CA SER A 299 0.45 -4.54 25.86
C SER A 299 0.50 -5.69 24.86
N LEU A 300 -0.36 -6.68 25.10
CA LEU A 300 -0.66 -7.75 24.18
C LEU A 300 -2.17 -7.98 24.23
N VAL A 301 -2.84 -7.74 23.11
CA VAL A 301 -4.30 -7.78 22.99
C VAL A 301 -4.71 -8.47 21.70
N ASP A 302 -5.94 -8.98 21.64
CA ASP A 302 -6.53 -9.47 20.40
C ASP A 302 -6.58 -8.32 19.39
N ALA A 303 -6.00 -8.54 18.21
CA ALA A 303 -5.83 -7.52 17.17
C ALA A 303 -7.16 -6.93 16.66
N TRP A 304 -8.29 -7.59 16.95
CA TRP A 304 -9.62 -7.15 16.52
C TRP A 304 -10.44 -6.48 17.64
N SER A 305 -9.85 -6.28 18.82
CA SER A 305 -10.60 -5.94 20.03
C SER A 305 -10.36 -4.54 20.59
N VAL A 306 -9.30 -3.86 20.15
CA VAL A 306 -8.88 -2.55 20.67
C VAL A 306 -8.92 -1.54 19.54
N ASP A 307 -9.51 -0.39 19.86
CA ASP A 307 -9.62 0.84 19.06
C ASP A 307 -9.21 1.95 20.02
N SER A 308 -7.93 2.33 19.98
CA SER A 308 -7.27 3.13 21.01
C SER A 308 -7.63 4.61 20.94
N ASP A 309 -7.88 5.15 19.75
CA ASP A 309 -8.27 6.55 19.53
C ASP A 309 -9.79 6.75 19.33
N GLY A 310 -10.54 5.68 19.07
CA GLY A 310 -11.98 5.68 18.94
C GLY A 310 -12.49 6.14 17.58
N ASP A 311 -11.68 6.02 16.51
CA ASP A 311 -12.04 6.40 15.14
C ASP A 311 -12.95 5.38 14.44
N GLY A 312 -13.08 4.18 15.01
CA GLY A 312 -13.89 3.08 14.51
C GLY A 312 -13.14 2.07 13.65
N ALA A 313 -11.85 2.26 13.39
CA ALA A 313 -10.88 1.23 13.04
C ALA A 313 -10.37 0.52 14.31
N VAL A 314 -9.62 -0.57 14.18
CA VAL A 314 -8.99 -1.24 15.34
C VAL A 314 -7.48 -1.18 15.17
N ASP A 315 -6.75 -1.04 16.27
CA ASP A 315 -5.31 -0.80 16.26
C ASP A 315 -4.57 -1.83 15.41
N GLY A 316 -4.97 -3.11 15.50
CA GLY A 316 -4.33 -4.18 14.73
C GLY A 316 -4.52 -4.03 13.21
N TRP A 317 -5.68 -3.51 12.78
CA TRP A 317 -5.92 -3.26 11.37
C TRP A 317 -5.16 -2.03 10.88
N GLU A 318 -5.15 -0.96 11.67
CA GLU A 318 -4.45 0.28 11.34
C GLU A 318 -2.93 0.04 11.19
N VAL A 319 -2.32 -0.62 12.18
CA VAL A 319 -0.89 -0.98 12.14
C VAL A 319 -0.55 -1.87 10.96
N TYR A 320 -1.44 -2.79 10.59
CA TYR A 320 -1.24 -3.66 9.43
C TYR A 320 -1.24 -2.86 8.12
N HIS A 321 -2.06 -1.82 8.02
CA HIS A 321 -2.19 -1.00 6.83
C HIS A 321 -1.32 0.27 6.82
N GLY A 322 -0.59 0.54 7.90
CA GLY A 322 0.28 1.71 8.02
C GLY A 322 -0.46 2.98 8.43
N LEU A 323 -1.63 2.85 9.04
CA LEU A 323 -2.36 3.94 9.70
C LEU A 323 -1.88 4.09 11.16
N ASN A 324 -2.31 5.17 11.81
CA ASN A 324 -1.91 5.56 13.15
C ASN A 324 -2.99 5.19 14.18
N PRO A 325 -2.82 4.12 14.99
CA PRO A 325 -3.80 3.67 15.99
C PRO A 325 -4.03 4.64 17.15
N LEU A 326 -3.36 5.80 17.15
CA LEU A 326 -3.50 6.86 18.15
C LEU A 326 -4.07 8.16 17.55
N SER A 327 -4.42 8.17 16.26
CA SER A 327 -4.91 9.33 15.53
C SER A 327 -6.39 9.22 15.16
N LEU A 328 -7.25 9.72 16.04
CA LEU A 328 -8.70 9.84 15.77
C LEU A 328 -9.03 10.53 14.42
N ALA A 329 -8.10 11.33 13.89
CA ALA A 329 -8.28 12.05 12.64
C ALA A 329 -8.17 11.15 11.41
N ASP A 330 -7.31 10.13 11.42
CA ASP A 330 -6.96 9.36 10.22
C ASP A 330 -8.06 8.39 9.79
N GLY A 331 -8.90 7.91 10.71
CA GLY A 331 -10.12 7.17 10.40
C GLY A 331 -11.07 7.86 9.43
N ALA A 332 -11.17 9.19 9.54
CA ALA A 332 -12.01 10.00 8.67
C ALA A 332 -11.31 10.43 7.37
N LEU A 333 -10.00 10.17 7.23
CA LEU A 333 -9.25 10.44 6.00
C LEU A 333 -9.53 9.37 4.96
N ASP A 334 -9.34 9.76 3.70
CA ASP A 334 -9.44 8.91 2.51
C ASP A 334 -8.01 8.74 1.99
N ALA A 335 -7.26 7.83 2.62
CA ALA A 335 -5.81 7.75 2.45
C ALA A 335 -5.41 7.36 1.02
N ASP A 336 -6.22 6.62 0.27
CA ASP A 336 -5.92 6.26 -1.11
C ASP A 336 -6.62 7.16 -2.16
N LEU A 337 -7.52 8.02 -1.73
CA LEU A 337 -8.28 8.99 -2.54
C LEU A 337 -9.30 8.31 -3.47
N ASP A 338 -9.94 7.23 -3.03
CA ASP A 338 -11.01 6.54 -3.76
C ASP A 338 -12.43 6.97 -3.36
N HIS A 339 -12.53 7.95 -2.45
CA HIS A 339 -13.72 8.52 -1.84
C HIS A 339 -14.36 7.67 -0.73
N VAL A 340 -13.62 6.74 -0.14
CA VAL A 340 -14.03 6.01 1.06
C VAL A 340 -13.08 6.34 2.21
N ALA A 341 -13.63 6.64 3.39
CA ALA A 341 -12.80 6.93 4.55
C ALA A 341 -12.20 5.63 5.12
N ASN A 342 -11.02 5.72 5.75
CA ASN A 342 -10.29 4.58 6.31
C ASN A 342 -11.16 3.74 7.28
N GLN A 343 -11.91 4.39 8.17
CA GLN A 343 -12.84 3.71 9.08
C GLN A 343 -13.93 2.94 8.31
N ASP A 344 -14.44 3.50 7.20
CA ASP A 344 -15.46 2.87 6.38
C ASP A 344 -14.89 1.70 5.58
N GLU A 345 -13.62 1.79 5.20
CA GLU A 345 -12.87 0.69 4.60
C GLU A 345 -12.65 -0.47 5.57
N PHE A 346 -12.29 -0.17 6.82
CA PHE A 346 -12.24 -1.18 7.87
C PHE A 346 -13.60 -1.87 8.04
N LEU A 347 -14.70 -1.10 8.04
CA LEU A 347 -16.06 -1.63 8.11
C LEU A 347 -16.41 -2.49 6.89
N ALA A 348 -15.92 -2.12 5.71
CA ALA A 348 -16.14 -2.79 4.44
C ALA A 348 -15.20 -3.98 4.18
N ALA A 349 -14.17 -4.17 5.01
CA ALA A 349 -13.09 -5.15 4.80
C ALA A 349 -12.24 -4.87 3.54
N THR A 350 -12.08 -3.59 3.24
CA THR A 350 -11.30 -3.09 2.11
C THR A 350 -9.98 -2.49 2.62
N GLY A 351 -9.18 -1.88 1.75
CA GLY A 351 -7.81 -1.52 2.07
C GLY A 351 -7.58 -0.01 1.98
N PRO A 352 -7.26 0.67 3.11
CA PRO A 352 -7.17 2.15 3.26
C PRO A 352 -6.14 2.83 2.35
N VAL A 353 -5.23 2.03 1.79
CA VAL A 353 -4.08 2.49 1.00
C VAL A 353 -4.08 1.90 -0.41
N THR A 354 -5.23 1.37 -0.87
CA THR A 354 -5.36 0.65 -2.14
C THR A 354 -6.64 0.99 -2.89
N ARG A 355 -6.55 1.94 -3.85
CA ARG A 355 -7.64 2.57 -4.65
C ARG A 355 -8.68 1.68 -5.34
N ASP A 356 -8.63 0.37 -5.17
CA ASP A 356 -9.35 -0.62 -5.96
C ASP A 356 -10.32 -1.51 -5.15
N GLN A 357 -10.73 -1.06 -3.96
CA GLN A 357 -11.61 -1.85 -3.09
C GLN A 357 -12.82 -1.06 -2.57
N TYR A 358 -13.80 -0.80 -3.44
CA TYR A 358 -15.18 -0.76 -2.96
C TYR A 358 -15.57 -2.16 -2.45
N PRO A 359 -16.52 -2.29 -1.50
CA PRO A 359 -17.10 -3.58 -1.15
C PRO A 359 -17.62 -4.29 -2.41
N LYS A 360 -16.85 -5.26 -2.92
CA LYS A 360 -17.19 -6.00 -4.15
C LYS A 360 -18.21 -7.06 -3.79
N VAL A 361 -19.46 -6.76 -4.09
CA VAL A 361 -20.48 -7.79 -4.26
C VAL A 361 -20.15 -8.53 -5.56
N LEU A 362 -19.63 -9.75 -5.47
CA LEU A 362 -19.48 -10.61 -6.63
C LEU A 362 -20.87 -11.14 -7.02
N VAL A 363 -21.28 -10.78 -8.23
CA VAL A 363 -22.40 -11.43 -8.92
C VAL A 363 -21.80 -12.32 -10.01
N PRO A 364 -21.60 -13.64 -9.76
CA PRO A 364 -20.98 -14.54 -10.72
C PRO A 364 -21.96 -14.82 -11.87
N GLY A 365 -22.03 -13.89 -12.81
CA GLY A 365 -22.78 -14.00 -14.05
C GLY A 365 -24.29 -13.71 -13.94
N TRP A 366 -24.87 -13.33 -15.08
CA TRP A 366 -26.32 -13.34 -15.26
C TRP A 366 -26.76 -14.80 -15.35
N PRO A 367 -27.59 -15.29 -14.42
CA PRO A 367 -27.91 -16.71 -14.41
C PRO A 367 -28.79 -17.04 -15.62
N GLN A 368 -28.44 -18.12 -16.33
CA GLN A 368 -29.36 -18.81 -17.26
C GLN A 368 -30.48 -19.57 -16.49
N THR A 369 -30.55 -19.39 -15.17
CA THR A 369 -31.52 -19.98 -14.24
C THR A 369 -32.08 -18.91 -13.29
N ALA A 370 -33.16 -19.19 -12.55
CA ALA A 370 -33.92 -18.20 -11.78
C ALA A 370 -33.32 -17.83 -10.40
N GLU A 371 -32.02 -18.05 -10.18
CA GLU A 371 -31.36 -17.85 -8.88
C GLU A 371 -30.21 -16.84 -9.01
N ILE A 372 -30.27 -15.77 -8.23
CA ILE A 372 -29.18 -14.78 -8.10
C ILE A 372 -28.40 -15.12 -6.84
N ARG A 373 -27.12 -15.42 -7.02
CA ARG A 373 -26.17 -15.69 -5.94
C ARG A 373 -25.33 -14.43 -5.72
N ILE A 374 -25.29 -13.99 -4.47
CA ILE A 374 -24.48 -12.87 -3.99
C ILE A 374 -23.38 -13.47 -3.11
N GLU A 375 -22.13 -13.20 -3.46
CA GLU A 375 -20.94 -13.63 -2.70
C GLU A 375 -20.07 -12.41 -2.39
N TRP A 376 -19.45 -12.40 -1.21
CA TRP A 376 -18.44 -11.41 -0.80
C TRP A 376 -17.50 -12.05 0.22
N ASP A 377 -16.30 -11.49 0.35
CA ASP A 377 -15.34 -11.88 1.39
C ASP A 377 -15.76 -11.25 2.73
N ALA A 378 -16.11 -12.08 3.70
CA ALA A 378 -16.60 -11.63 5.01
C ALA A 378 -15.49 -11.65 6.08
N VAL A 379 -15.52 -10.67 6.99
CA VAL A 379 -14.59 -10.58 8.12
C VAL A 379 -15.10 -11.42 9.29
N PRO A 380 -14.25 -12.32 9.85
CA PRO A 380 -14.60 -13.05 11.06
C PRO A 380 -15.06 -12.13 12.19
N GLY A 381 -16.13 -12.49 12.90
CA GLY A 381 -16.65 -11.73 14.04
C GLY A 381 -17.60 -10.58 13.70
N ARG A 382 -17.78 -10.24 12.41
CA ARG A 382 -18.73 -9.20 11.98
C ARG A 382 -20.11 -9.74 11.61
N LEU A 383 -21.13 -8.92 11.84
CA LEU A 383 -22.49 -9.15 11.38
C LEU A 383 -22.77 -8.24 10.17
N TYR A 384 -23.38 -8.79 9.13
CA TYR A 384 -23.70 -8.09 7.90
C TYR A 384 -25.21 -8.10 7.65
N ASP A 385 -25.76 -6.94 7.30
CA ASP A 385 -27.11 -6.80 6.78
C ASP A 385 -27.06 -6.60 5.26
N VAL A 386 -27.72 -7.48 4.51
CA VAL A 386 -27.90 -7.27 3.06
C VAL A 386 -29.14 -6.41 2.88
N LEU A 387 -29.01 -5.28 2.19
CA LEU A 387 -30.14 -4.42 1.84
C LEU A 387 -30.49 -4.59 0.35
N VAL A 388 -31.77 -4.43 0.02
CA VAL A 388 -32.27 -4.47 -1.36
C VAL A 388 -33.08 -3.22 -1.66
N SER A 389 -32.98 -2.74 -2.90
CA SER A 389 -33.86 -1.71 -3.44
C SER A 389 -34.22 -2.04 -4.87
N THR A 390 -35.47 -1.81 -5.25
CA THR A 390 -35.92 -1.89 -6.65
C THR A 390 -35.80 -0.56 -7.38
N ASN A 391 -35.28 0.48 -6.72
CA ASN A 391 -35.13 1.83 -7.27
C ASN A 391 -33.80 2.45 -6.82
N LEU A 392 -32.88 2.62 -7.76
CA LEU A 392 -31.54 3.18 -7.50
C LEU A 392 -31.55 4.70 -7.24
N GLU A 393 -32.64 5.40 -7.54
CA GLU A 393 -32.72 6.88 -7.43
C GLU A 393 -33.33 7.36 -6.10
N LEU A 394 -34.02 6.48 -5.36
CA LEU A 394 -34.59 6.80 -4.04
C LEU A 394 -33.77 6.10 -2.95
N GLN A 395 -33.20 6.87 -2.02
CA GLN A 395 -32.33 6.41 -0.93
C GLN A 395 -32.98 5.45 0.10
N ALA A 396 -34.19 4.94 -0.14
CA ALA A 396 -34.84 3.99 0.75
C ALA A 396 -34.39 2.56 0.39
N TRP A 397 -33.61 1.96 1.28
CA TRP A 397 -33.12 0.59 1.19
C TRP A 397 -33.77 -0.26 2.27
N ASP A 398 -34.27 -1.44 1.91
CA ASP A 398 -34.96 -2.35 2.82
C ASP A 398 -34.06 -3.55 3.19
N PRO A 399 -34.06 -4.02 4.46
CA PRO A 399 -33.35 -5.24 4.84
C PRO A 399 -33.86 -6.48 4.09
N LEU A 400 -32.93 -7.26 3.55
CA LEU A 400 -33.20 -8.57 2.99
C LEU A 400 -33.43 -9.54 4.15
N LEU A 401 -34.70 -9.75 4.51
CA LEU A 401 -35.10 -10.63 5.61
C LEU A 401 -34.50 -12.05 5.45
N PRO A 402 -34.19 -12.74 6.57
CA PRO A 402 -33.51 -14.04 6.53
C PRO A 402 -34.42 -15.08 5.86
N TYR A 403 -34.04 -15.46 4.64
CA TYR A 403 -34.57 -16.51 3.77
C TYR A 403 -35.97 -16.27 3.19
N THR A 404 -36.04 -15.99 1.88
CA THR A 404 -36.88 -16.75 0.92
C THR A 404 -36.50 -16.40 -0.52
N ASN A 405 -36.49 -17.42 -1.40
CA ASN A 405 -36.33 -17.31 -2.85
C ASN A 405 -37.11 -16.11 -3.43
N LEU A 406 -36.39 -15.07 -3.86
CA LEU A 406 -36.96 -13.95 -4.62
C LEU A 406 -36.87 -14.28 -6.11
N ILE A 407 -37.99 -14.73 -6.67
CA ILE A 407 -38.19 -14.72 -8.12
C ILE A 407 -38.61 -13.29 -8.46
N TYR A 408 -37.72 -12.49 -9.03
CA TYR A 408 -37.94 -11.52 -10.13
C TYR A 408 -36.74 -10.55 -10.23
N SER A 409 -36.47 -10.12 -11.47
CA SER A 409 -35.30 -9.35 -11.89
C SER A 409 -35.26 -7.94 -11.29
N SER A 410 -34.27 -7.66 -10.45
CA SER A 410 -33.77 -6.30 -10.22
C SER A 410 -32.31 -6.34 -9.77
N THR A 411 -31.57 -5.35 -10.24
CA THR A 411 -30.15 -5.07 -9.95
C THR A 411 -29.90 -4.99 -8.44
N PHE A 412 -28.82 -5.60 -7.96
CA PHE A 412 -28.35 -5.52 -6.57
C PHE A 412 -27.11 -4.61 -6.50
N ILE A 413 -27.11 -3.66 -5.57
CA ILE A 413 -25.92 -2.91 -5.15
C ILE A 413 -25.94 -2.95 -3.62
N GLY A 414 -24.86 -3.41 -2.99
CA GLY A 414 -24.70 -3.33 -1.55
C GLY A 414 -24.14 -1.96 -1.17
N ARG A 415 -24.71 -1.30 -0.16
CA ARG A 415 -24.12 -0.13 0.51
C ARG A 415 -24.08 -0.42 2.00
N HIS A 416 -22.93 -0.23 2.64
CA HIS A 416 -22.79 -0.28 4.09
C HIS A 416 -23.41 0.99 4.71
N LYS A 417 -24.06 0.83 5.87
CA LYS A 417 -24.78 1.90 6.55
C LYS A 417 -23.98 2.36 7.77
N ASN A 418 -23.23 3.45 7.60
CA ASN A 418 -23.04 4.51 8.59
C ASN A 418 -22.47 5.76 7.88
N GLY A 419 -23.34 6.51 7.18
CA GLY A 419 -22.99 7.75 6.47
C GLY A 419 -23.56 7.80 5.06
#